data_AF-A0A2P5WYA2-F1
#
_entry.id   AF-A0A2P5WYA2-F1
#
_cell.length_a   1.000
_cell.length_b   1.000
_cell.length_c   1.000
_cell.angle_alpha   90.00
_cell.angle_beta   90.00
_cell.angle_gamma   90.00
#
_symmetry.space_group_name_H-M   'P 1'
#
loop_
_entity.id
_entity.type
_entity.pdbx_description
1 polymer ?
#
loop_
_entity_poly.entity_id
_entity_poly.type
_entity_poly.pdbx_seq_one_letter_code
_entity_poly.pdbx_strand_id
1 'polypeptide(L)'
;MAIKRKQGFANAENLITRGVKARRIDEEDLADRLSELPDNVILHIMSSLPMKEAVRTCLLSTRWKDLFTSISNIELDGVLRKGALRNRFMEFVDGFLSLRKDISVDRFRLCYGPGIDHRKINEWILYAVRHGVRELELIFQSGTFETRHFTDLELGVFTCKTLLTLRLFNLPSLVLTIPTHCCLPNLKGLHLTFLKFSDDESIRRLLSSCNSLEELLVQSCELSNLNKLSVCHPTLKRLTISGGFIAPSCEVEIDTPNLVFFDFGCVYCKETRLSLRNLNSLSEARIYIGFIAMSSNYCNVTDSVFDVMRALSCVQSFHLTGICSGIQAMLQRPSLIPEFPNLTFLKIGTCNAGWENMLVRCPCLETLAFELEDFGPVDWRTPKKYPSCLRHHIKAIKIFVIEKKGCRVSIGGVSLI
;
A
#
# COMPACT_ATOMS: atom_id res chain seq x y z
N MET A 1 -67.96 -16.19 -17.62
CA MET A 1 -67.65 -16.05 -16.17
C MET A 1 -66.23 -15.50 -16.07
N ALA A 2 -65.99 -14.20 -16.09
CA ALA A 2 -66.44 -13.19 -15.13
C ALA A 2 -65.83 -13.40 -13.73
N ILE A 3 -65.16 -12.34 -13.26
CA ILE A 3 -64.89 -12.00 -11.84
C ILE A 3 -63.68 -12.71 -11.20
N LYS A 4 -62.55 -11.98 -11.10
CA LYS A 4 -61.83 -11.62 -9.85
C LYS A 4 -60.43 -11.04 -10.16
N ARG A 5 -60.42 -9.85 -10.77
CA ARG A 5 -59.29 -8.91 -10.80
C ARG A 5 -59.82 -7.52 -10.47
N LYS A 6 -60.33 -7.32 -9.25
CA LYS A 6 -60.67 -5.99 -8.69
C LYS A 6 -60.87 -6.14 -7.17
N GLN A 7 -59.78 -6.20 -6.42
CA GLN A 7 -59.71 -5.92 -4.98
C GLN A 7 -58.22 -5.85 -4.62
N GLY A 8 -57.70 -4.63 -4.52
CA GLY A 8 -56.28 -4.36 -4.24
C GLY A 8 -55.84 -2.94 -4.58
N PHE A 9 -56.55 -2.25 -5.47
CA PHE A 9 -56.25 -0.88 -5.89
C PHE A 9 -57.15 0.20 -5.24
N ALA A 10 -57.90 -0.12 -4.18
CA ALA A 10 -58.83 0.82 -3.53
C ALA A 10 -58.46 1.16 -2.07
N ASN A 11 -57.29 0.73 -1.57
CA ASN A 11 -56.87 0.98 -0.18
C ASN A 11 -55.56 1.77 -0.03
N ALA A 12 -55.04 2.37 -1.11
CA ALA A 12 -53.88 3.26 -1.06
C ALA A 12 -54.24 4.75 -1.27
N GLU A 13 -55.42 5.06 -1.82
CA GLU A 13 -55.86 6.46 -2.04
C GLU A 13 -56.50 7.12 -0.80
N ASN A 14 -56.86 6.34 0.23
CA ASN A 14 -57.49 6.87 1.46
C ASN A 14 -56.51 7.11 2.62
N LEU A 15 -55.20 6.98 2.40
CA LEU A 15 -54.15 7.32 3.39
C LEU A 15 -53.42 8.64 3.06
N ILE A 16 -53.76 9.31 1.96
CA ILE A 16 -53.10 10.56 1.51
C ILE A 16 -53.90 11.82 1.92
N THR A 17 -55.12 11.68 2.45
CA THR A 17 -56.00 12.81 2.79
C THR A 17 -56.29 12.95 4.29
N ARG A 18 -55.27 12.76 5.15
CA ARG A 18 -55.31 13.26 6.53
C ARG A 18 -54.25 14.35 6.70
N GLY A 19 -54.75 15.57 6.81
CA GLY A 19 -53.98 16.81 6.75
C GLY A 19 -52.87 16.89 7.79
N VAL A 20 -51.64 16.95 7.29
CA VAL A 20 -50.58 17.71 7.93
C VAL A 20 -50.71 19.13 7.38
N LYS A 21 -51.05 20.10 8.24
CA LYS A 21 -50.95 21.52 7.89
C LYS A 21 -49.53 21.78 7.42
N ALA A 22 -49.36 22.00 6.12
CA ALA A 22 -48.13 22.53 5.58
C ALA A 22 -47.85 23.86 6.31
N ARG A 23 -46.78 23.90 7.10
CA ARG A 23 -46.18 25.17 7.48
C ARG A 23 -45.84 25.86 6.16
N ARG A 24 -46.30 27.10 5.98
CA ARG A 24 -45.74 27.99 4.96
C ARG A 24 -44.26 28.09 5.30
N ILE A 25 -43.42 27.47 4.47
CA ILE A 25 -42.00 27.76 4.45
C ILE A 25 -41.95 29.12 3.79
N ASP A 26 -41.51 30.14 4.52
CA ASP A 26 -41.34 31.49 3.99
C ASP A 26 -40.47 31.41 2.72
N GLU A 27 -40.87 32.09 1.64
CA GLU A 27 -40.18 32.04 0.33
C GLU A 27 -38.71 32.51 0.39
N GLU A 28 -38.29 33.12 1.50
CA GLU A 28 -36.89 33.52 1.76
C GLU A 28 -35.96 32.35 2.16
N ASP A 29 -36.48 31.17 2.54
CA ASP A 29 -35.67 30.08 3.13
C ASP A 29 -35.37 28.91 2.16
N LEU A 30 -35.66 29.10 0.87
CA LEU A 30 -35.39 28.14 -0.21
C LEU A 30 -34.44 28.70 -1.28
N ALA A 31 -33.54 29.61 -0.87
CA ALA A 31 -32.43 30.01 -1.74
C ALA A 31 -31.68 28.76 -2.21
N ASP A 32 -31.58 28.55 -3.52
CA ASP A 32 -30.82 27.45 -4.11
C ASP A 32 -29.32 27.72 -3.99
N ARG A 33 -28.82 27.50 -2.77
CA ARG A 33 -27.41 27.71 -2.39
C ARG A 33 -26.46 26.83 -3.18
N LEU A 34 -26.93 25.73 -3.79
CA LEU A 34 -26.13 24.85 -4.65
C LEU A 34 -25.89 25.49 -6.02
N SER A 35 -26.88 26.19 -6.56
CA SER A 35 -26.75 26.95 -7.81
C SER A 35 -25.87 28.20 -7.66
N GLU A 36 -25.75 28.76 -6.45
CA GLU A 36 -24.87 29.90 -6.15
C GLU A 36 -23.38 29.54 -6.03
N LEU A 37 -23.04 28.25 -5.90
CA LEU A 37 -21.65 27.82 -5.75
C LEU A 37 -20.81 28.19 -6.98
N PRO A 38 -19.58 28.69 -6.82
CA PRO A 38 -18.64 28.86 -7.92
C PRO A 38 -18.26 27.53 -8.60
N ASP A 39 -17.92 27.57 -9.89
CA ASP A 39 -17.59 26.37 -10.69
C ASP A 39 -16.46 25.53 -10.08
N ASN A 40 -15.42 26.19 -9.54
CA ASN A 40 -14.30 25.50 -8.90
C ASN A 40 -14.72 24.72 -7.64
N VAL A 41 -15.73 25.21 -6.91
CA VAL A 41 -16.28 24.50 -5.74
C VAL A 41 -17.10 23.30 -6.20
N ILE A 42 -17.92 23.45 -7.24
CA ILE A 42 -18.69 22.34 -7.83
C ILE A 42 -17.75 21.24 -8.34
N LEU A 43 -16.69 21.61 -9.07
CA LEU A 43 -15.67 20.67 -9.55
C LEU A 43 -14.95 19.95 -8.40
N HIS A 44 -14.64 20.66 -7.31
CA HIS A 44 -14.05 20.07 -6.12
C HIS A 44 -14.99 19.06 -5.44
N ILE A 45 -16.28 19.39 -5.32
CA ILE A 45 -17.30 18.48 -4.80
C ILE A 45 -17.38 17.22 -5.68
N MET A 46 -17.53 17.38 -6.99
CA MET A 46 -17.60 16.24 -7.93
C MET A 46 -16.35 15.36 -7.87
N SER A 47 -15.16 15.97 -7.81
CA SER A 47 -13.88 15.26 -7.79
C SER A 47 -13.61 14.54 -6.47
N SER A 48 -14.43 14.77 -5.45
CA SER A 48 -14.40 14.10 -4.14
C SER A 48 -15.42 12.97 -4.04
N LEU A 49 -16.34 12.85 -5.01
CA LEU A 49 -17.36 11.81 -5.04
C LEU A 49 -16.88 10.59 -5.85
N PRO A 50 -17.31 9.37 -5.48
CA PRO A 50 -17.18 8.22 -6.36
C PRO A 50 -17.82 8.52 -7.72
N MET A 51 -17.21 8.06 -8.81
CA MET A 51 -17.62 8.39 -10.18
C MET A 51 -19.12 8.21 -10.46
N LYS A 52 -19.73 7.16 -9.92
CA LYS A 52 -21.17 6.90 -10.05
C LYS A 52 -22.03 8.00 -9.41
N GLU A 53 -21.58 8.54 -8.28
CA GLU A 53 -22.25 9.62 -7.57
C GLU A 53 -21.99 10.96 -8.24
N ALA A 54 -20.76 11.21 -8.70
CA ALA A 54 -20.43 12.38 -9.50
C ALA A 54 -21.33 12.48 -10.76
N VAL A 55 -21.52 11.38 -11.49
CA VAL A 55 -22.44 11.33 -12.65
C VAL A 55 -23.89 11.65 -12.25
N ARG A 56 -24.35 11.23 -11.06
CA ARG A 56 -25.72 11.52 -10.60
C ARG A 56 -25.93 13.01 -10.34
N THR A 57 -24.87 13.73 -9.95
CA THR A 57 -24.96 15.18 -9.76
C THR A 57 -25.25 15.93 -11.06
N CYS A 58 -25.00 15.34 -12.23
CA CYS A 58 -25.40 15.89 -13.53
C CYS A 58 -26.93 16.02 -13.70
N LEU A 59 -27.73 15.38 -12.84
CA LEU A 59 -29.18 15.54 -12.81
C LEU A 59 -29.65 16.82 -12.10
N LEU A 60 -28.76 17.48 -11.35
CA LEU A 60 -29.10 18.69 -10.58
C LEU A 60 -29.34 19.89 -11.52
N SER A 61 -28.49 20.08 -12.53
CA SER A 61 -28.70 21.06 -13.60
C SER A 61 -27.77 20.84 -14.79
N THR A 62 -28.04 21.55 -15.88
CA THR A 62 -27.16 21.57 -17.07
C THR A 62 -25.74 22.01 -16.74
N ARG A 63 -25.59 22.99 -15.82
CA ARG A 63 -24.28 23.46 -15.36
C ARG A 63 -23.45 22.36 -14.71
N TRP A 64 -24.07 21.52 -13.87
CA TRP A 64 -23.38 20.38 -13.25
C TRP A 64 -22.99 19.33 -14.30
N LYS A 65 -23.87 19.07 -15.27
CA LYS A 65 -23.55 18.18 -16.40
C LYS A 65 -22.36 18.68 -17.22
N ASP A 66 -22.28 19.98 -17.50
CA ASP A 66 -21.18 20.57 -18.29
C ASP A 66 -19.87 20.58 -17.50
N LEU A 67 -19.92 20.88 -16.20
CA LEU A 67 -18.73 20.84 -15.33
C LEU A 67 -18.22 19.42 -15.12
N PHE A 68 -19.09 18.42 -15.10
CA PHE A 68 -18.68 17.02 -14.99
C PHE A 68 -17.74 16.57 -16.12
N THR A 69 -17.87 17.15 -17.32
CA THR A 69 -16.92 16.89 -18.43
C THR A 69 -15.51 17.48 -18.20
N SER A 70 -15.35 18.28 -17.15
CA SER A 70 -14.11 19.00 -16.82
C SER A 70 -13.42 18.46 -15.55
N ILE A 71 -13.90 17.36 -14.97
CA ILE A 71 -13.25 16.75 -13.81
C ILE A 71 -11.84 16.27 -14.17
N SER A 72 -10.89 16.51 -13.26
CA SER A 72 -9.49 16.08 -13.41
C SER A 72 -9.18 14.77 -12.68
N ASN A 73 -10.01 14.37 -11.71
CA ASN A 73 -9.93 13.09 -11.02
C ASN A 73 -10.90 12.09 -11.66
N ILE A 74 -10.36 11.01 -12.22
CA ILE A 74 -11.13 9.99 -12.92
C ILE A 74 -10.95 8.67 -12.19
N GLU A 75 -12.06 8.10 -11.71
CA GLU A 75 -12.09 6.79 -11.05
C GLU A 75 -13.03 5.84 -11.77
N LEU A 76 -12.49 4.74 -12.29
CA LEU A 76 -13.20 3.78 -13.11
C LEU A 76 -13.07 2.39 -12.49
N ASP A 77 -14.12 1.91 -11.82
CA ASP A 77 -14.12 0.59 -11.17
C ASP A 77 -14.96 -0.43 -11.95
N GLY A 78 -14.32 -1.29 -12.73
CA GLY A 78 -14.91 -2.38 -13.50
C GLY A 78 -14.78 -3.78 -12.89
N VAL A 79 -14.16 -3.96 -11.72
CA VAL A 79 -13.76 -5.30 -11.20
C VAL A 79 -14.94 -6.25 -11.02
N LEU A 80 -16.06 -5.76 -10.51
CA LEU A 80 -17.23 -6.59 -10.18
C LEU A 80 -18.22 -6.76 -11.35
N ARG A 81 -17.89 -6.26 -12.55
CA ARG A 81 -18.82 -6.27 -13.69
C ARG A 81 -18.60 -7.47 -14.61
N LYS A 82 -19.66 -8.22 -14.86
CA LYS A 82 -19.67 -9.41 -15.74
C LYS A 82 -20.74 -9.28 -16.82
N GLY A 83 -20.55 -9.97 -17.95
CA GLY A 83 -21.51 -10.02 -19.06
C GLY A 83 -21.93 -8.62 -19.53
N ALA A 84 -23.24 -8.39 -19.65
CA ALA A 84 -23.79 -7.11 -20.11
C ALA A 84 -23.37 -5.90 -19.26
N LEU A 85 -23.15 -6.06 -17.96
CA LEU A 85 -22.69 -4.94 -17.10
C LEU A 85 -21.26 -4.51 -17.44
N ARG A 86 -20.41 -5.45 -17.87
CA ARG A 86 -19.05 -5.15 -18.31
C ARG A 86 -19.07 -4.36 -19.61
N ASN A 87 -19.90 -4.76 -20.57
CA ASN A 87 -20.06 -4.05 -21.84
C ASN A 87 -20.57 -2.62 -21.63
N ARG A 88 -21.62 -2.43 -20.82
CA ARG A 88 -22.12 -1.10 -20.45
C ARG A 88 -21.07 -0.24 -19.77
N PHE A 89 -20.19 -0.83 -18.96
CA PHE A 89 -19.08 -0.10 -18.37
C PHE A 89 -18.06 0.33 -19.43
N MET A 90 -17.68 -0.54 -20.35
CA MET A 90 -16.77 -0.17 -21.44
C MET A 90 -17.35 0.96 -22.30
N GLU A 91 -18.63 0.84 -22.70
CA GLU A 91 -19.36 1.87 -23.44
C GLU A 91 -19.43 3.20 -22.66
N PHE A 92 -19.68 3.13 -21.34
CA PHE A 92 -19.67 4.30 -20.49
C PHE A 92 -18.29 4.97 -20.43
N VAL A 93 -17.21 4.20 -20.27
CA VAL A 93 -15.86 4.76 -20.20
C VAL A 93 -15.50 5.43 -21.53
N ASP A 94 -15.73 4.75 -22.66
CA ASP A 94 -15.46 5.32 -23.98
C ASP A 94 -16.29 6.59 -24.24
N GLY A 95 -17.58 6.55 -23.90
CA GLY A 95 -18.47 7.72 -24.00
C GLY A 95 -18.05 8.87 -23.08
N PHE A 96 -17.65 8.56 -21.85
CA PHE A 96 -17.20 9.58 -20.90
C PHE A 96 -15.90 10.25 -21.36
N LEU A 97 -14.88 9.46 -21.71
CA LEU A 97 -13.57 9.99 -22.12
C LEU A 97 -13.65 10.79 -23.43
N SER A 98 -14.56 10.42 -24.34
CA SER A 98 -14.80 11.18 -25.59
C SER A 98 -15.58 12.48 -25.39
N LEU A 99 -16.40 12.58 -24.34
CA LEU A 99 -17.15 13.79 -24.00
C LEU A 99 -16.37 14.76 -23.11
N ARG A 100 -15.28 14.32 -22.48
CA ARG A 100 -14.45 15.21 -21.66
C ARG A 100 -13.85 16.32 -22.50
N LYS A 101 -13.73 17.50 -21.88
CA LYS A 101 -12.95 18.59 -22.45
C LYS A 101 -11.46 18.21 -22.46
N ASP A 102 -10.70 18.81 -23.37
CA ASP A 102 -9.26 18.65 -23.48
C ASP A 102 -8.55 19.36 -22.30
N ILE A 103 -8.65 18.74 -21.13
CA ILE A 103 -8.14 19.23 -19.85
C ILE A 103 -7.30 18.13 -19.22
N SER A 104 -6.23 18.55 -18.54
CA SER A 104 -5.31 17.67 -17.84
C SER A 104 -6.03 16.72 -16.88
N VAL A 105 -5.52 15.51 -16.79
CA VAL A 105 -5.93 14.52 -15.79
C VAL A 105 -4.98 14.64 -14.62
N ASP A 106 -5.50 14.80 -13.41
CA ASP A 106 -4.68 14.86 -12.20
C ASP A 106 -4.45 13.47 -11.67
N ARG A 107 -5.56 12.75 -11.43
CA ARG A 107 -5.55 11.37 -10.96
C ARG A 107 -6.38 10.50 -11.89
N PHE A 108 -5.81 9.37 -12.29
CA PHE A 108 -6.51 8.34 -13.06
C PHE A 108 -6.41 7.00 -12.32
N ARG A 109 -7.54 6.52 -11.82
CA ARG A 109 -7.65 5.22 -11.15
C ARG A 109 -8.50 4.28 -12.00
N LEU A 110 -7.91 3.18 -12.45
CA LEU A 110 -8.59 2.16 -13.24
C LEU A 110 -8.52 0.82 -12.50
N CYS A 111 -9.66 0.37 -12.02
CA CYS A 111 -9.83 -0.99 -11.53
C CYS A 111 -10.54 -1.83 -12.59
N TYR A 112 -9.99 -2.99 -12.91
CA TYR A 112 -10.52 -3.84 -13.96
C TYR A 112 -10.32 -5.32 -13.63
N GLY A 113 -11.25 -6.13 -14.14
CA GLY A 113 -11.27 -7.57 -13.93
C GLY A 113 -11.13 -8.35 -15.23
N PRO A 114 -11.24 -9.70 -15.16
CA PRO A 114 -11.12 -10.56 -16.32
C PRO A 114 -12.22 -10.30 -17.37
N GLY A 115 -11.82 -10.40 -18.64
CA GLY A 115 -12.72 -10.28 -19.80
C GLY A 115 -12.97 -8.86 -20.33
N ILE A 116 -12.28 -7.84 -19.81
CA ILE A 116 -12.10 -6.57 -20.53
C ILE A 116 -10.93 -6.75 -21.50
N ASP A 117 -11.12 -6.38 -22.76
CA ASP A 117 -10.05 -6.44 -23.78
C ASP A 117 -8.85 -5.60 -23.33
N HIS A 118 -7.67 -6.17 -23.43
CA HIS A 118 -6.41 -5.50 -23.15
C HIS A 118 -6.25 -4.25 -24.00
N ARG A 119 -6.67 -4.28 -25.27
CA ARG A 119 -6.60 -3.12 -26.17
C ARG A 119 -7.37 -1.92 -25.61
N LYS A 120 -8.57 -2.17 -25.09
CA LYS A 120 -9.42 -1.15 -24.46
C LYS A 120 -8.79 -0.54 -23.21
N ILE A 121 -8.23 -1.39 -22.36
CA ILE A 121 -7.51 -0.94 -21.16
C ILE A 121 -6.38 0.02 -21.56
N ASN A 122 -5.62 -0.29 -22.62
CA ASN A 122 -4.55 0.59 -23.07
C ASN A 122 -5.05 1.91 -23.65
N GLU A 123 -6.15 1.89 -24.40
CA GLU A 123 -6.75 3.12 -24.92
C GLU A 123 -7.05 4.09 -23.77
N TRP A 124 -7.60 3.59 -22.67
CA TRP A 124 -7.90 4.37 -21.47
C TRP A 124 -6.65 4.85 -20.73
N ILE A 125 -5.62 3.99 -20.61
CA ILE A 125 -4.34 4.37 -20.00
C ILE A 125 -3.63 5.44 -20.85
N LEU A 126 -3.56 5.24 -22.17
CA LEU A 126 -2.95 6.19 -23.10
C LEU A 126 -3.70 7.50 -23.15
N TYR A 127 -5.03 7.48 -22.98
CA TYR A 127 -5.81 8.70 -22.79
C TYR A 127 -5.28 9.48 -21.58
N ALA A 128 -5.14 8.84 -20.41
CA ALA A 128 -4.63 9.51 -19.21
C ALA A 128 -3.21 10.07 -19.40
N VAL A 129 -2.32 9.29 -20.02
CA VAL A 129 -0.94 9.70 -20.32
C VAL A 129 -0.91 10.91 -21.25
N ARG A 130 -1.71 10.91 -22.32
CA ARG A 130 -1.81 12.03 -23.28
C ARG A 130 -2.31 13.32 -22.64
N HIS A 131 -3.15 13.21 -21.62
CA HIS A 131 -3.66 14.35 -20.85
C HIS A 131 -2.81 14.66 -19.61
N GLY A 132 -1.55 14.23 -19.58
CA GLY A 132 -0.58 14.67 -18.57
C GLY A 132 -0.88 14.18 -17.15
N VAL A 133 -1.36 12.94 -17.00
CA VAL A 133 -1.65 12.33 -15.69
C VAL A 133 -0.51 12.51 -14.69
N ARG A 134 -0.86 12.92 -13.46
CA ARG A 134 0.09 13.11 -12.35
C ARG A 134 0.10 11.91 -11.40
N GLU A 135 -1.06 11.32 -11.16
CA GLU A 135 -1.20 10.10 -10.35
C GLU A 135 -1.92 9.02 -11.14
N LEU A 136 -1.25 7.89 -11.36
CA LEU A 136 -1.81 6.75 -12.08
C LEU A 136 -1.90 5.53 -11.14
N GLU A 137 -3.10 4.98 -11.01
CA GLU A 137 -3.37 3.78 -10.21
C GLU A 137 -4.06 2.74 -11.07
N LEU A 138 -3.36 1.64 -11.34
CA LEU A 138 -3.85 0.51 -12.13
C LEU A 138 -4.03 -0.69 -11.22
N ILE A 139 -5.28 -1.15 -11.11
CA ILE A 139 -5.68 -2.27 -10.27
C ILE A 139 -6.30 -3.34 -11.15
N PHE A 140 -5.58 -4.43 -11.33
CA PHE A 140 -6.17 -5.64 -11.88
C PHE A 140 -6.52 -6.61 -10.76
N GLN A 141 -7.75 -7.13 -10.80
CA GLN A 141 -8.19 -8.15 -9.86
C GLN A 141 -8.95 -9.25 -10.57
N SER A 142 -8.43 -10.47 -10.47
CA SER A 142 -9.06 -11.69 -10.95
C SER A 142 -9.26 -12.68 -9.79
N GLY A 143 -10.35 -13.43 -9.87
CA GLY A 143 -10.60 -14.56 -8.98
C GLY A 143 -9.94 -15.86 -9.46
N THR A 144 -9.33 -15.86 -10.64
CA THR A 144 -8.60 -17.01 -11.21
C THR A 144 -7.10 -16.76 -11.17
N PHE A 145 -6.29 -17.80 -10.93
CA PHE A 145 -4.83 -17.76 -10.85
C PHE A 145 -4.14 -17.67 -12.24
N GLU A 146 -4.76 -17.02 -13.21
CA GLU A 146 -4.16 -16.85 -14.54
C GLU A 146 -3.08 -15.78 -14.51
N THR A 147 -1.83 -16.18 -14.76
CA THR A 147 -0.71 -15.26 -14.93
C THR A 147 -0.93 -14.45 -16.20
N ARG A 148 -1.26 -13.17 -16.03
CA ARG A 148 -1.21 -12.20 -17.11
C ARG A 148 0.25 -11.80 -17.30
N HIS A 149 0.68 -11.68 -18.55
CA HIS A 149 1.87 -10.92 -18.89
C HIS A 149 1.39 -9.53 -19.30
N PHE A 150 2.12 -8.49 -18.90
CA PHE A 150 2.07 -7.28 -19.70
C PHE A 150 2.59 -7.65 -21.09
N THR A 151 1.71 -7.77 -22.07
CA THR A 151 2.12 -7.67 -23.48
C THR A 151 2.60 -6.24 -23.75
N ASP A 152 3.13 -5.90 -24.93
CA ASP A 152 3.85 -4.66 -25.34
C ASP A 152 3.14 -3.29 -25.13
N LEU A 153 2.37 -3.13 -24.06
CA LEU A 153 1.13 -2.37 -23.98
C LEU A 153 1.22 -1.07 -23.17
N GLU A 154 2.37 -0.76 -22.55
CA GLU A 154 2.48 0.34 -21.57
C GLU A 154 3.70 1.26 -21.73
N LEU A 155 4.32 1.28 -22.91
CA LEU A 155 5.44 2.20 -23.21
C LEU A 155 5.13 3.66 -22.84
N GLY A 156 3.87 4.07 -23.02
CA GLY A 156 3.41 5.43 -22.69
C GLY A 156 3.46 5.75 -21.19
N VAL A 157 3.12 4.79 -20.32
CA VAL A 157 3.15 5.02 -18.86
C VAL A 157 4.58 5.24 -18.43
N PHE A 158 5.48 4.34 -18.83
CA PHE A 158 6.90 4.39 -18.48
C PHE A 158 7.68 5.53 -19.16
N THR A 159 7.04 6.36 -19.98
CA THR A 159 7.63 7.57 -20.58
C THR A 159 6.89 8.85 -20.20
N CYS A 160 5.89 8.75 -19.29
CA CYS A 160 5.06 9.87 -18.88
C CYS A 160 5.82 10.82 -17.96
N LYS A 161 6.26 11.95 -18.49
CA LYS A 161 7.07 12.95 -17.75
C LYS A 161 6.28 13.72 -16.69
N THR A 162 4.96 13.76 -16.79
CA THR A 162 4.09 14.45 -15.81
C THR A 162 3.81 13.59 -14.57
N LEU A 163 4.11 12.29 -14.64
CA LEU A 163 3.76 11.32 -13.61
C LEU A 163 4.59 11.55 -12.34
N LEU A 164 3.90 11.79 -11.24
CA LEU A 164 4.46 11.96 -9.90
C LEU A 164 4.29 10.72 -9.04
N THR A 165 3.22 9.94 -9.25
CA THR A 165 2.96 8.71 -8.51
C THR A 165 2.41 7.62 -9.42
N LEU A 166 3.02 6.43 -9.35
CA LEU A 166 2.60 5.23 -10.07
C LEU A 166 2.27 4.14 -9.05
N ARG A 167 1.04 3.63 -9.09
CA ARG A 167 0.57 2.52 -8.26
C ARG A 167 0.08 1.39 -9.15
N LEU A 168 0.74 0.24 -9.03
CA LEU A 168 0.41 -0.97 -9.76
C LEU A 168 0.03 -2.06 -8.77
N PHE A 169 -1.21 -2.51 -8.83
CA PHE A 169 -1.73 -3.63 -8.05
C PHE A 169 -2.26 -4.69 -9.00
N ASN A 170 -1.84 -5.94 -8.83
CA ASN A 170 -2.30 -7.00 -9.72
C ASN A 170 -2.48 -8.34 -9.00
N LEU A 171 -3.71 -8.84 -8.95
CA LEU A 171 -3.99 -10.15 -8.35
C LEU A 171 -4.70 -11.04 -9.38
N PRO A 172 -4.18 -12.25 -9.71
CA PRO A 172 -2.92 -12.88 -9.26
C PRO A 172 -1.68 -12.26 -9.93
N SER A 173 -0.49 -12.52 -9.38
CA SER A 173 0.78 -11.90 -9.78
C SER A 173 0.99 -11.76 -11.29
N LEU A 174 1.14 -10.51 -11.74
CA LEU A 174 1.43 -10.14 -13.13
C LEU A 174 2.93 -10.07 -13.35
N VAL A 175 3.37 -10.56 -14.51
CA VAL A 175 4.77 -10.39 -14.95
C VAL A 175 4.93 -9.02 -15.61
N LEU A 176 5.76 -8.19 -15.00
CA LEU A 176 6.13 -6.85 -15.43
C LEU A 176 7.47 -6.90 -16.18
N THR A 177 7.40 -6.62 -17.48
CA THR A 177 8.57 -6.42 -18.34
C THR A 177 8.74 -4.93 -18.59
N ILE A 178 9.87 -4.37 -18.17
CA ILE A 178 10.10 -2.93 -18.28
C ILE A 178 10.71 -2.59 -19.65
N PRO A 179 10.20 -1.58 -20.37
CA PRO A 179 10.77 -1.15 -21.64
C PRO A 179 12.21 -0.65 -21.56
N THR A 180 12.95 -0.76 -22.67
CA THR A 180 14.32 -0.22 -22.80
C THR A 180 14.38 1.31 -22.68
N HIS A 181 13.35 2.02 -23.14
CA HIS A 181 13.29 3.49 -23.14
C HIS A 181 12.47 4.07 -21.97
N CYS A 182 12.46 3.40 -20.82
CA CYS A 182 11.82 3.91 -19.61
C CYS A 182 12.42 5.28 -19.20
N CYS A 183 11.55 6.25 -18.87
CA CYS A 183 11.93 7.59 -18.47
C CYS A 183 10.79 8.23 -17.64
N LEU A 184 10.98 8.27 -16.32
CA LEU A 184 10.00 8.77 -15.35
C LEU A 184 10.65 9.85 -14.46
N PRO A 185 11.10 10.98 -15.04
CA PRO A 185 12.03 11.90 -14.38
C PRO A 185 11.46 12.58 -13.13
N ASN A 186 10.14 12.79 -13.09
CA ASN A 186 9.44 13.48 -12.01
C ASN A 186 8.73 12.52 -11.04
N LEU A 187 8.90 11.20 -11.20
CA LEU A 187 8.23 10.23 -10.35
C LEU A 187 8.80 10.29 -8.93
N LYS A 188 7.92 10.53 -7.96
CA LYS A 188 8.22 10.63 -6.54
C LYS A 188 7.77 9.38 -5.76
N GLY A 189 6.64 8.78 -6.15
CA GLY A 189 6.10 7.59 -5.49
C GLY A 189 5.95 6.43 -6.46
N LEU A 190 6.53 5.28 -6.13
CA LEU A 190 6.39 4.04 -6.89
C LEU A 190 5.89 2.93 -5.97
N HIS A 191 4.67 2.45 -6.22
CA HIS A 191 4.02 1.41 -5.41
C HIS A 191 3.71 0.22 -6.29
N LEU A 192 4.32 -0.91 -5.94
CA LEU A 192 4.26 -2.17 -6.67
C LEU A 192 3.70 -3.21 -5.72
N THR A 193 2.54 -3.78 -6.05
CA THR A 193 1.85 -4.73 -5.17
C THR A 193 1.37 -5.95 -5.94
N PHE A 194 1.72 -7.14 -5.43
CA PHE A 194 1.41 -8.42 -6.10
C PHE A 194 1.94 -8.48 -7.55
N LEU A 195 3.20 -8.13 -7.76
CA LEU A 195 3.84 -8.19 -9.08
C LEU A 195 4.99 -9.19 -9.12
N LYS A 196 5.37 -9.62 -10.31
CA LYS A 196 6.57 -10.37 -10.62
C LYS A 196 7.37 -9.59 -11.66
N PHE A 197 8.69 -9.48 -11.53
CA PHE A 197 9.51 -8.92 -12.60
C PHE A 197 9.90 -10.02 -13.59
N SER A 198 10.15 -9.70 -14.86
CA SER A 198 10.68 -10.69 -15.82
C SER A 198 12.12 -11.09 -15.50
N ASP A 199 12.94 -10.14 -15.07
CA ASP A 199 14.39 -10.26 -14.87
C ASP A 199 14.96 -9.11 -14.00
N ASP A 200 16.21 -9.27 -13.55
CA ASP A 200 16.99 -8.25 -12.83
C ASP A 200 17.08 -6.91 -13.58
N GLU A 201 17.19 -6.97 -14.91
CA GLU A 201 17.36 -5.79 -15.76
C GLU A 201 16.10 -4.93 -15.79
N SER A 202 14.91 -5.52 -15.63
CA SER A 202 13.64 -4.81 -15.65
C SER A 202 13.46 -3.94 -14.42
N ILE A 203 13.65 -4.48 -13.21
CA ILE A 203 13.61 -3.66 -12.00
C ILE A 203 14.73 -2.63 -11.97
N ARG A 204 15.94 -3.01 -12.44
CA ARG A 204 17.08 -2.08 -12.53
C ARG A 204 16.75 -0.88 -13.42
N ARG A 205 16.21 -1.12 -14.63
CA ARG A 205 15.80 -0.04 -15.55
C ARG A 205 14.69 0.83 -14.97
N LEU A 206 13.70 0.24 -14.30
CA LEU A 206 12.62 1.01 -13.68
C LEU A 206 13.16 1.97 -12.63
N LEU A 207 13.99 1.47 -11.70
CA LEU A 207 14.55 2.28 -10.63
C LEU A 207 15.54 3.33 -11.16
N SER A 208 16.38 3.00 -12.15
CA SER A 208 17.32 3.95 -12.74
C SER A 208 16.66 5.04 -13.57
N SER A 209 15.39 4.86 -13.97
CA SER A 209 14.65 5.82 -14.80
C SER A 209 13.88 6.86 -13.99
N CYS A 210 13.84 6.71 -12.66
CA CYS A 210 13.17 7.62 -11.75
C CYS A 210 14.25 8.43 -11.03
N ASN A 211 14.41 9.73 -11.31
CA ASN A 211 15.49 10.54 -10.70
C ASN A 211 15.06 11.28 -9.43
N SER A 212 13.76 11.38 -9.20
CA SER A 212 13.14 12.17 -8.12
C SER A 212 12.43 11.29 -7.09
N LEU A 213 12.75 9.99 -7.03
CA LEU A 213 12.01 9.01 -6.25
C LEU A 213 12.16 9.27 -4.74
N GLU A 214 11.06 9.57 -4.06
CA GLU A 214 11.01 9.85 -2.61
C GLU A 214 10.44 8.65 -1.82
N GLU A 215 9.57 7.84 -2.44
CA GLU A 215 8.91 6.68 -1.84
C GLU A 215 8.89 5.47 -2.79
N LEU A 216 9.36 4.32 -2.30
CA LEU A 216 9.32 3.03 -2.99
C LEU A 216 8.65 1.98 -2.10
N LEU A 217 7.55 1.41 -2.59
CA LEU A 217 6.84 0.30 -1.95
C LEU A 217 6.82 -0.91 -2.89
N VAL A 218 7.37 -2.03 -2.43
CA VAL A 218 7.38 -3.34 -3.08
C VAL A 218 6.74 -4.33 -2.13
N GLN A 219 5.45 -4.59 -2.30
CA GLN A 219 4.65 -5.37 -1.35
C GLN A 219 4.05 -6.62 -1.99
N SER A 220 4.23 -7.77 -1.36
CA SER A 220 3.72 -9.05 -1.82
C SER A 220 4.11 -9.41 -3.26
N CYS A 221 5.25 -8.88 -3.71
CA CYS A 221 5.82 -9.20 -5.01
C CYS A 221 6.59 -10.52 -4.98
N GLU A 222 6.53 -11.26 -6.09
CA GLU A 222 7.32 -12.48 -6.29
C GLU A 222 8.63 -12.09 -6.98
N LEU A 223 9.72 -12.06 -6.21
CA LEU A 223 11.07 -11.73 -6.64
C LEU A 223 11.94 -13.00 -6.71
N SER A 224 11.32 -14.15 -6.95
CA SER A 224 11.94 -15.49 -7.00
C SER A 224 12.95 -15.65 -8.14
N ASN A 225 12.83 -14.83 -9.17
CA ASN A 225 13.66 -14.87 -10.37
C ASN A 225 14.82 -13.87 -10.33
N LEU A 226 14.94 -13.06 -9.27
CA LEU A 226 15.99 -12.05 -9.17
C LEU A 226 17.26 -12.63 -8.55
N ASN A 227 18.41 -12.38 -9.17
CA ASN A 227 19.71 -12.67 -8.55
C ASN A 227 20.18 -11.50 -7.69
N LYS A 228 19.87 -10.26 -8.10
CA LYS A 228 20.20 -9.05 -7.32
C LYS A 228 19.09 -8.01 -7.38
N LEU A 229 18.77 -7.43 -6.22
CA LEU A 229 17.95 -6.24 -6.06
C LEU A 229 18.79 -5.11 -5.48
N SER A 230 19.04 -4.07 -6.28
CA SER A 230 19.82 -2.90 -5.85
C SER A 230 18.95 -1.65 -5.83
N VAL A 231 18.82 -1.03 -4.66
CA VAL A 231 18.10 0.22 -4.44
C VAL A 231 19.11 1.28 -4.02
N CYS A 232 19.61 2.01 -4.99
CA CYS A 232 20.62 3.07 -4.80
C CYS A 232 20.05 4.41 -5.26
N HIS A 233 19.41 5.15 -4.36
CA HIS A 233 18.67 6.36 -4.71
C HIS A 233 18.83 7.47 -3.66
N PRO A 234 19.56 8.56 -3.96
CA PRO A 234 19.88 9.58 -2.96
C PRO A 234 18.66 10.40 -2.53
N THR A 235 17.60 10.50 -3.33
CA THR A 235 16.39 11.24 -2.91
C THR A 235 15.37 10.39 -2.15
N LEU A 236 15.60 9.08 -2.01
CA LEU A 236 14.63 8.16 -1.42
C LEU A 236 14.57 8.38 0.10
N LYS A 237 13.36 8.62 0.60
CA LYS A 237 13.07 8.86 2.03
C LYS A 237 12.37 7.69 2.68
N ARG A 238 11.58 6.93 1.91
CA ARG A 238 10.77 5.81 2.39
C ARG A 238 10.95 4.59 1.51
N LEU A 239 11.35 3.48 2.11
CA LEU A 239 11.49 2.20 1.43
C LEU A 239 10.70 1.13 2.18
N THR A 240 9.84 0.42 1.46
CA THR A 240 9.12 -0.75 1.97
C THR A 240 9.31 -1.92 1.02
N ILE A 241 9.86 -3.03 1.49
CA ILE A 241 9.96 -4.30 0.77
C ILE A 241 9.36 -5.37 1.68
N SER A 242 8.08 -5.73 1.49
CA SER A 242 7.34 -6.54 2.47
C SER A 242 6.47 -7.64 1.86
N GLY A 243 6.22 -8.73 2.59
CA GLY A 243 5.17 -9.72 2.32
C GLY A 243 5.33 -10.55 1.04
N GLY A 244 6.49 -10.47 0.38
CA GLY A 244 6.82 -11.18 -0.86
C GLY A 244 7.70 -12.41 -0.67
N PHE A 245 8.03 -13.06 -1.80
CA PHE A 245 9.02 -14.14 -1.88
C PHE A 245 10.28 -13.60 -2.53
N ILE A 246 11.42 -13.71 -1.85
CA ILE A 246 12.75 -13.40 -2.41
C ILE A 246 13.52 -14.71 -2.51
N ALA A 247 14.21 -14.95 -3.62
CA ALA A 247 15.03 -16.14 -3.76
C ALA A 247 16.13 -16.18 -2.67
N PRO A 248 16.46 -17.35 -2.10
CA PRO A 248 17.52 -17.45 -1.09
C PRO A 248 18.88 -16.92 -1.57
N SER A 249 19.19 -17.11 -2.86
CA SER A 249 20.43 -16.64 -3.47
C SER A 249 20.43 -15.16 -3.87
N CYS A 250 19.30 -14.45 -3.71
CA CYS A 250 19.20 -13.06 -4.12
C CYS A 250 20.03 -12.15 -3.21
N GLU A 251 20.81 -11.25 -3.80
CA GLU A 251 21.52 -10.19 -3.08
C GLU A 251 20.67 -8.92 -3.05
N VAL A 252 20.36 -8.40 -1.86
CA VAL A 252 19.62 -7.15 -1.68
C VAL A 252 20.58 -6.09 -1.19
N GLU A 253 20.81 -5.05 -2.00
CA GLU A 253 21.69 -3.94 -1.69
C GLU A 253 20.87 -2.65 -1.59
N ILE A 254 21.01 -1.94 -0.46
CA ILE A 254 20.34 -0.66 -0.20
C ILE A 254 21.40 0.38 0.12
N ASP A 255 21.51 1.40 -0.72
CA ASP A 255 22.44 2.52 -0.57
C ASP A 255 21.67 3.84 -0.76
N THR A 256 21.19 4.41 0.36
CA THR A 256 20.22 5.52 0.33
C THR A 256 20.46 6.52 1.48
N PRO A 257 21.34 7.53 1.30
CA PRO A 257 21.79 8.44 2.37
C PRO A 257 20.69 9.24 3.07
N ASN A 258 19.60 9.53 2.36
CA ASN A 258 18.47 10.31 2.88
C ASN A 258 17.27 9.45 3.28
N LEU A 259 17.44 8.13 3.41
CA LEU A 259 16.38 7.23 3.85
C LEU A 259 16.03 7.50 5.31
N VAL A 260 14.76 7.78 5.59
CA VAL A 260 14.23 8.10 6.92
C VAL A 260 13.45 6.90 7.49
N PHE A 261 12.74 6.19 6.62
CA PHE A 261 11.91 5.05 6.97
C PHE A 261 12.29 3.83 6.12
N PHE A 262 12.62 2.73 6.81
CA PHE A 262 12.92 1.45 6.19
C PHE A 262 12.03 0.36 6.77
N ASP A 263 11.25 -0.30 5.92
CA ASP A 263 10.43 -1.46 6.27
C ASP A 263 10.82 -2.63 5.37
N PHE A 264 11.34 -3.69 5.98
CA PHE A 264 11.80 -4.88 5.27
C PHE A 264 11.23 -6.12 5.92
N GLY A 265 10.47 -6.90 5.15
CA GLY A 265 10.08 -8.21 5.60
C GLY A 265 9.70 -9.21 4.52
N CYS A 266 10.24 -10.42 4.62
CA CYS A 266 10.03 -11.45 3.61
C CYS A 266 9.54 -12.74 4.25
N VAL A 267 8.71 -13.49 3.51
CA VAL A 267 8.13 -14.76 3.98
C VAL A 267 9.12 -15.93 3.80
N TYR A 268 10.12 -15.77 2.92
CA TYR A 268 11.14 -16.77 2.62
C TYR A 268 12.49 -16.10 2.41
N CYS A 269 13.45 -16.36 3.31
CA CYS A 269 14.78 -15.76 3.29
C CYS A 269 15.76 -16.71 4.01
N LYS A 270 16.09 -17.86 3.41
CA LYS A 270 17.04 -18.80 4.01
C LYS A 270 18.50 -18.29 3.96
N GLU A 271 18.86 -17.49 2.94
CA GLU A 271 20.26 -17.09 2.67
C GLU A 271 20.42 -15.68 2.05
N THR A 272 19.33 -14.91 1.90
CA THR A 272 19.37 -13.63 1.18
C THR A 272 20.35 -12.67 1.86
N ARG A 273 21.31 -12.17 1.09
CA ARG A 273 22.33 -11.25 1.59
C ARG A 273 21.77 -9.84 1.55
N LEU A 274 21.41 -9.30 2.71
CA LEU A 274 21.02 -7.91 2.84
C LEU A 274 22.25 -7.05 3.17
N SER A 275 22.62 -6.15 2.26
CA SER A 275 23.67 -5.15 2.46
C SER A 275 23.02 -3.78 2.61
N LEU A 276 23.24 -3.17 3.77
CA LEU A 276 22.75 -1.83 4.10
C LEU A 276 23.93 -0.86 4.14
N ARG A 277 23.91 0.16 3.29
CA ARG A 277 25.00 1.13 3.12
C ARG A 277 24.44 2.55 3.17
N ASN A 278 25.23 3.48 3.69
CA ASN A 278 24.91 4.91 3.78
C ASN A 278 23.48 5.18 4.25
N LEU A 279 23.14 4.81 5.49
CA LEU A 279 21.79 5.01 6.06
C LEU A 279 21.77 6.12 7.12
N ASN A 280 22.56 7.18 6.91
CA ASN A 280 22.87 8.18 7.92
C ASN A 280 21.65 8.98 8.43
N SER A 281 20.57 9.05 7.62
CA SER A 281 19.33 9.76 7.97
C SER A 281 18.24 8.86 8.56
N LEU A 282 18.52 7.56 8.74
CA LEU A 282 17.51 6.58 9.09
C LEU A 282 17.02 6.79 10.52
N SER A 283 15.73 7.09 10.68
CA SER A 283 15.10 7.29 11.98
C SER A 283 14.26 6.10 12.42
N GLU A 284 13.60 5.42 11.48
CA GLU A 284 12.72 4.30 11.76
C GLU A 284 13.06 3.09 10.88
N ALA A 285 13.27 1.94 11.53
CA ALA A 285 13.45 0.67 10.87
C ALA A 285 12.41 -0.35 11.36
N ARG A 286 11.83 -1.11 10.43
CA ARG A 286 10.96 -2.23 10.71
C ARG A 286 11.50 -3.44 9.98
N ILE A 287 11.84 -4.47 10.73
CA ILE A 287 12.38 -5.72 10.20
C ILE A 287 11.43 -6.84 10.63
N TYR A 288 10.80 -7.48 9.63
CA TYR A 288 9.94 -8.64 9.81
C TYR A 288 10.48 -9.85 9.04
N ILE A 289 11.07 -10.85 9.70
CA ILE A 289 11.58 -12.04 9.02
C ILE A 289 10.67 -13.23 9.34
N GLY A 290 9.58 -13.34 8.57
CA GLY A 290 8.63 -14.44 8.71
C GLY A 290 9.27 -15.79 8.36
N PHE A 291 9.23 -16.75 9.29
CA PHE A 291 9.68 -18.12 9.07
C PHE A 291 8.48 -19.03 8.82
N ILE A 292 8.41 -19.69 7.66
CA ILE A 292 7.66 -20.94 7.54
C ILE A 292 8.69 -22.08 7.57
N ALA A 293 8.72 -22.77 8.70
CA ALA A 293 9.54 -23.95 8.93
C ALA A 293 9.13 -25.08 7.97
N MET A 294 9.77 -25.16 6.81
CA MET A 294 9.85 -26.40 6.05
C MET A 294 11.33 -26.74 5.92
N SER A 295 11.71 -27.82 6.59
CA SER A 295 13.02 -28.47 6.69
C SER A 295 14.16 -27.71 7.39
N SER A 296 14.37 -28.14 8.64
CA SER A 296 15.62 -28.60 9.27
C SER A 296 16.97 -28.07 8.78
N ASN A 297 17.77 -27.70 9.79
CA ASN A 297 19.23 -27.62 9.86
C ASN A 297 19.87 -26.26 9.58
N TYR A 298 20.30 -25.64 10.69
CA TYR A 298 21.38 -24.67 10.86
C TYR A 298 21.41 -23.48 9.88
N CYS A 299 21.00 -22.30 10.34
CA CYS A 299 21.71 -21.11 9.87
C CYS A 299 22.92 -20.91 10.79
N ASN A 300 24.12 -21.00 10.22
CA ASN A 300 25.25 -20.29 10.80
C ASN A 300 24.82 -18.82 10.93
N VAL A 301 25.14 -18.18 12.06
CA VAL A 301 25.06 -16.71 12.14
C VAL A 301 25.95 -16.20 11.01
N THR A 302 25.35 -15.78 9.90
CA THR A 302 26.08 -15.19 8.79
C THR A 302 26.52 -13.80 9.21
N ASP A 303 27.72 -13.38 8.81
CA ASP A 303 28.22 -12.02 9.03
C ASP A 303 27.19 -10.95 8.61
N SER A 304 26.30 -11.27 7.66
CA SER A 304 25.20 -10.42 7.19
C SER A 304 24.21 -10.00 8.27
N VAL A 305 23.84 -10.84 9.25
CA VAL A 305 22.88 -10.45 10.30
C VAL A 305 23.49 -9.38 11.20
N PHE A 306 24.76 -9.56 11.55
CA PHE A 306 25.48 -8.63 12.39
C PHE A 306 25.72 -7.30 11.67
N ASP A 307 26.05 -7.33 10.38
CA ASP A 307 26.20 -6.13 9.57
C ASP A 307 24.89 -5.35 9.40
N VAL A 308 23.76 -6.06 9.20
CA VAL A 308 22.42 -5.42 9.17
C VAL A 308 22.12 -4.75 10.51
N MET A 309 22.28 -5.46 11.62
CA MET A 309 22.01 -4.90 12.95
C MET A 309 22.91 -3.71 13.26
N ARG A 310 24.19 -3.77 12.86
CA ARG A 310 25.12 -2.65 12.99
C ARG A 310 24.70 -1.46 12.14
N ALA A 311 24.29 -1.67 10.89
CA ALA A 311 23.82 -0.60 10.02
C ALA A 311 22.56 0.10 10.57
N LEU A 312 21.71 -0.65 11.28
CA LEU A 312 20.48 -0.13 11.91
C LEU A 312 20.71 0.44 13.32
N SER A 313 21.93 0.46 13.85
CA SER A 313 22.23 0.93 15.21
C SER A 313 21.90 2.40 15.47
N CYS A 314 21.80 3.22 14.42
CA CYS A 314 21.58 4.66 14.51
C CYS A 314 20.11 5.08 14.72
N VAL A 315 19.14 4.17 14.56
CA VAL A 315 17.71 4.49 14.51
C VAL A 315 17.13 4.92 15.87
N GLN A 316 16.06 5.70 15.81
CA GLN A 316 15.28 6.14 16.99
C GLN A 316 14.11 5.21 17.30
N SER A 317 13.50 4.64 16.27
CA SER A 317 12.43 3.66 16.37
C SER A 317 12.81 2.37 15.65
N PHE A 318 12.77 1.24 16.36
CA PHE A 318 13.10 -0.06 15.79
C PHE A 318 12.02 -1.09 16.10
N HIS A 319 11.45 -1.68 15.04
CA HIS A 319 10.55 -2.81 15.15
C HIS A 319 11.26 -4.06 14.66
N LEU A 320 11.39 -5.06 15.53
CA LEU A 320 12.01 -6.34 15.25
C LEU A 320 11.01 -7.46 15.56
N THR A 321 10.32 -7.93 14.54
CA THR A 321 9.25 -8.95 14.63
C THR A 321 9.56 -10.08 13.65
N GLY A 322 9.01 -11.29 13.82
CA GLY A 322 9.43 -12.47 13.03
C GLY A 322 10.95 -12.70 13.06
N ILE A 323 11.49 -13.36 14.09
CA ILE A 323 12.93 -13.48 14.30
C ILE A 323 13.48 -14.76 13.65
N CYS A 324 14.50 -14.63 12.79
CA CYS A 324 15.25 -15.79 12.27
C CYS A 324 16.26 -16.32 13.31
N SER A 325 16.66 -17.59 13.17
CA SER A 325 17.59 -18.24 14.10
C SER A 325 18.95 -17.53 14.23
N GLY A 326 19.39 -16.78 13.22
CA GLY A 326 20.61 -15.97 13.28
C GLY A 326 20.49 -14.78 14.24
N ILE A 327 19.38 -14.05 14.16
CA ILE A 327 19.07 -12.96 15.10
C ILE A 327 18.85 -13.55 16.50
N GLN A 328 18.16 -14.68 16.63
CA GLN A 328 17.98 -15.37 17.91
C GLN A 328 19.32 -15.75 18.55
N ALA A 329 20.25 -16.34 17.78
CA ALA A 329 21.58 -16.69 18.26
C ALA A 329 22.41 -15.46 18.65
N MET A 330 22.29 -14.35 17.92
CA MET A 330 22.92 -13.08 18.29
C MET A 330 22.35 -12.51 19.59
N LEU A 331 21.03 -12.53 19.77
CA LEU A 331 20.37 -12.05 20.99
C LEU A 331 20.77 -12.86 22.23
N GLN A 332 21.18 -14.12 22.08
CA GLN A 332 21.73 -14.92 23.17
C GLN A 332 23.18 -14.55 23.56
N ARG A 333 23.87 -13.75 22.74
CA ARG A 333 25.28 -13.37 22.91
C ARG A 333 25.41 -11.84 22.99
N PRO A 334 25.28 -11.24 24.19
CA PRO A 334 25.26 -9.77 24.36
C PRO A 334 26.43 -9.02 23.69
N SER A 335 27.61 -9.64 23.62
CA SER A 335 28.80 -9.06 22.98
C SER A 335 28.67 -8.86 21.47
N LEU A 336 27.77 -9.58 20.81
CA LEU A 336 27.49 -9.49 19.37
C LEU A 336 26.35 -8.52 19.04
N ILE A 337 25.64 -8.01 20.05
CA ILE A 337 24.58 -7.03 19.81
C ILE A 337 25.26 -5.66 19.67
N PRO A 338 24.98 -4.86 18.62
CA PRO A 338 25.50 -3.49 18.54
C PRO A 338 24.85 -2.59 19.59
N GLU A 339 25.48 -1.45 19.89
CA GLU A 339 24.85 -0.43 20.73
C GLU A 339 23.85 0.37 19.93
N PHE A 340 22.72 0.70 20.54
CA PHE A 340 21.67 1.51 19.96
C PHE A 340 21.55 2.83 20.76
N PRO A 341 22.49 3.78 20.57
CA PRO A 341 22.60 4.96 21.43
C PRO A 341 21.42 5.92 21.31
N ASN A 342 20.74 5.93 20.17
CA ASN A 342 19.65 6.87 19.87
C ASN A 342 18.25 6.26 20.01
N LEU A 343 18.16 4.96 20.31
CA LEU A 343 16.91 4.22 20.26
C LEU A 343 16.01 4.57 21.45
N THR A 344 14.86 5.17 21.17
CA THR A 344 13.85 5.56 22.17
C THR A 344 12.61 4.66 22.13
N PHE A 345 12.33 4.04 20.99
CA PHE A 345 11.20 3.11 20.81
C PHE A 345 11.69 1.77 20.26
N LEU A 346 11.38 0.68 20.96
CA LEU A 346 11.71 -0.68 20.55
C LEU A 346 10.47 -1.56 20.60
N LYS A 347 10.08 -2.14 19.46
CA LYS A 347 9.02 -3.16 19.38
C LYS A 347 9.63 -4.53 19.07
N ILE A 348 9.32 -5.54 19.88
CA ILE A 348 9.85 -6.91 19.74
C ILE A 348 8.71 -7.94 19.70
N GLY A 349 8.81 -8.94 18.82
CA GLY A 349 7.91 -10.12 18.82
C GLY A 349 8.17 -11.08 19.98
N THR A 350 7.12 -11.59 20.63
CA THR A 350 7.17 -12.26 21.95
C THR A 350 7.65 -13.71 21.99
N CYS A 351 7.98 -14.33 20.86
CA CYS A 351 8.35 -15.75 20.81
C CYS A 351 9.81 -16.05 21.21
N ASN A 352 10.53 -15.14 21.87
CA ASN A 352 11.99 -15.15 21.86
C ASN A 352 12.62 -15.10 23.25
N ALA A 353 13.65 -15.92 23.48
CA ALA A 353 14.60 -15.76 24.59
C ALA A 353 15.75 -14.83 24.16
N GLY A 354 16.24 -13.95 25.05
CA GLY A 354 17.40 -13.08 24.79
C GLY A 354 17.06 -11.63 24.41
N TRP A 355 15.78 -11.25 24.32
CA TRP A 355 15.38 -9.84 24.13
C TRP A 355 15.91 -8.95 25.26
N GLU A 356 16.04 -9.50 26.47
CA GLU A 356 16.60 -8.83 27.63
C GLU A 356 18.05 -8.38 27.42
N ASN A 357 18.81 -9.10 26.61
CA ASN A 357 20.19 -8.76 26.29
C ASN A 357 20.27 -7.56 25.32
N MET A 358 19.25 -7.38 24.48
CA MET A 358 19.15 -6.20 23.61
C MET A 358 18.90 -4.93 24.43
N LEU A 359 18.07 -5.01 25.48
CA LEU A 359 17.79 -3.87 26.36
C LEU A 359 19.05 -3.30 27.01
N VAL A 360 20.01 -4.15 27.37
CA VAL A 360 21.31 -3.72 27.94
C VAL A 360 22.09 -2.83 26.96
N ARG A 361 21.84 -2.95 25.65
CA ARG A 361 22.51 -2.17 24.59
C ARG A 361 21.70 -0.94 24.13
N CYS A 362 20.60 -0.62 24.80
CA CYS A 362 19.69 0.49 24.45
C CYS A 362 19.61 1.50 25.62
N PRO A 363 20.62 2.38 25.82
CA PRO A 363 20.71 3.24 27.01
C PRO A 363 19.58 4.27 27.11
N CYS A 364 19.08 4.76 25.97
CA CYS A 364 18.08 5.84 25.88
C CYS A 364 16.64 5.33 25.67
N LEU A 365 16.39 4.04 25.88
CA LEU A 365 15.09 3.44 25.57
C LEU A 365 13.97 3.98 26.47
N GLU A 366 12.95 4.56 25.87
CA GLU A 366 11.80 5.15 26.57
C GLU A 366 10.53 4.31 26.47
N THR A 367 10.29 3.66 25.32
CA THR A 367 9.12 2.82 25.09
C THR A 367 9.54 1.44 24.63
N LEU A 368 9.13 0.43 25.39
CA LEU A 368 9.29 -0.98 25.02
C LEU A 368 7.92 -1.54 24.63
N ALA A 369 7.82 -2.07 23.43
CA ALA A 369 6.62 -2.67 22.89
C ALA A 369 6.81 -4.17 22.64
N PHE A 370 5.83 -4.97 23.02
CA PHE A 370 5.79 -6.40 22.75
C PHE A 370 4.67 -6.71 21.76
N GLU A 371 4.95 -7.50 20.74
CA GLU A 371 3.94 -8.03 19.81
C GLU A 371 3.74 -9.51 20.09
N LEU A 372 2.57 -9.83 20.67
CA LEU A 372 2.12 -11.17 20.97
C LEU A 372 1.56 -11.79 19.69
N GLU A 373 2.39 -12.59 19.03
CA GLU A 373 1.97 -13.48 17.95
C GLU A 373 1.39 -14.77 18.57
N ASP A 374 0.32 -15.31 17.96
CA ASP A 374 -0.55 -16.40 18.44
C ASP A 374 0.13 -17.79 18.56
N PHE A 375 1.46 -17.87 18.59
CA PHE A 375 2.25 -19.11 18.45
C PHE A 375 2.55 -19.87 19.75
N GLY A 376 1.66 -19.79 20.75
CA GLY A 376 1.75 -20.59 21.97
C GLY A 376 2.34 -19.83 23.18
N PRO A 377 2.49 -20.51 24.33
CA PRO A 377 2.82 -19.86 25.60
C PRO A 377 4.18 -19.16 25.52
N VAL A 378 4.16 -17.85 25.77
CA VAL A 378 5.35 -17.02 25.90
C VAL A 378 6.07 -17.43 27.19
N ASP A 379 7.24 -18.04 27.05
CA ASP A 379 8.19 -18.23 28.14
C ASP A 379 8.74 -16.84 28.55
N TRP A 380 7.96 -16.08 29.32
CA TRP A 380 8.43 -14.83 29.90
C TRP A 380 9.53 -15.17 30.92
N ARG A 381 10.78 -15.01 30.50
CA ARG A 381 11.94 -15.14 31.39
C ARG A 381 12.29 -13.76 31.92
N THR A 382 12.20 -13.61 33.23
CA THR A 382 12.65 -12.40 33.93
C THR A 382 14.13 -12.16 33.63
N PRO A 383 14.54 -10.94 33.22
CA PRO A 383 15.93 -10.61 32.98
C PRO A 383 16.80 -10.95 34.21
N LYS A 384 17.87 -11.74 34.02
CA LYS A 384 18.80 -12.11 35.11
C LYS A 384 19.58 -10.92 35.69
N LYS A 385 19.72 -9.84 34.90
CA LYS A 385 20.25 -8.54 35.31
C LYS A 385 19.29 -7.47 34.81
N TYR A 386 18.92 -6.53 35.68
CA TYR A 386 18.06 -5.40 35.31
C TYR A 386 18.86 -4.43 34.42
N PRO A 387 18.50 -4.27 33.13
CA PRO A 387 19.08 -3.25 32.27
C PRO A 387 18.88 -1.87 32.87
N SER A 388 19.88 -0.99 32.74
CA SER A 388 19.82 0.38 33.29
C SER A 388 18.66 1.21 32.71
N CYS A 389 18.28 0.94 31.45
CA CYS A 389 17.13 1.57 30.79
C CYS A 389 15.80 1.23 31.48
N LEU A 390 15.59 -0.03 31.92
CA LEU A 390 14.39 -0.45 32.67
C LEU A 390 14.21 0.31 34.00
N ARG A 391 15.29 0.83 34.60
CA ARG A 391 15.25 1.50 35.91
C ARG A 391 15.04 3.00 35.84
N HIS A 392 15.48 3.67 34.77
CA HIS A 392 15.58 5.13 34.76
C HIS A 392 15.02 5.81 33.50
N HIS A 393 14.82 5.09 32.38
CA HIS A 393 14.49 5.72 31.09
C HIS A 393 13.16 5.26 30.52
N ILE A 394 12.68 4.05 30.85
CA ILE A 394 11.40 3.57 30.35
C ILE A 394 10.25 4.38 30.95
N LYS A 395 9.44 4.96 30.06
CA LYS A 395 8.22 5.71 30.32
C LYS A 395 6.96 4.90 30.02
N ALA A 396 7.05 3.92 29.13
CA ALA A 396 5.90 3.10 28.74
C ALA A 396 6.30 1.69 28.33
N ILE A 397 5.54 0.70 28.79
CA ILE A 397 5.56 -0.67 28.26
C ILE A 397 4.25 -0.91 27.53
N LYS A 398 4.30 -1.23 26.24
CA LYS A 398 3.13 -1.49 25.40
C LYS A 398 3.06 -2.97 25.07
N ILE A 399 1.90 -3.57 25.21
CA ILE A 399 1.66 -4.96 24.80
C ILE A 399 0.61 -4.93 23.69
N PHE A 400 1.01 -5.35 22.50
CA PHE A 400 0.16 -5.50 21.33
C PHE A 400 -0.23 -6.97 21.22
N VAL A 401 -1.51 -7.27 21.42
CA VAL A 401 -2.06 -8.61 21.22
C VAL A 401 -2.65 -8.68 19.81
N ILE A 402 -2.15 -9.61 19.01
CA ILE A 402 -2.79 -9.97 17.74
C ILE A 402 -3.86 -11.01 18.06
N GLU A 403 -5.11 -10.59 18.21
CA GLU A 403 -6.23 -11.53 18.33
C GLU A 403 -6.66 -11.99 16.93
N LYS A 404 -6.51 -13.28 16.64
CA LYS A 404 -7.02 -13.89 15.40
C LYS A 404 -8.42 -14.48 15.63
N LYS A 405 -9.47 -13.67 15.52
CA LYS A 405 -10.87 -14.17 15.49
C LYS A 405 -11.30 -14.43 14.04
N GLY A 406 -11.03 -15.64 13.55
CA GLY A 406 -11.37 -16.04 12.17
C GLY A 406 -10.51 -15.33 11.11
N CYS A 407 -11.13 -14.77 10.06
CA CYS A 407 -10.43 -14.02 9.00
C CYS A 407 -10.17 -12.53 9.33
N ARG A 408 -10.48 -12.07 10.56
CA ARG A 408 -10.24 -10.70 10.99
C ARG A 408 -9.08 -10.67 11.98
N VAL A 409 -8.12 -9.78 11.72
CA VAL A 409 -6.99 -9.49 12.61
C VAL A 409 -7.32 -8.19 13.34
N SER A 410 -7.36 -8.22 14.67
CA SER A 410 -7.50 -7.02 15.51
C SER A 410 -6.29 -6.86 16.41
N ILE A 411 -5.78 -5.63 16.51
CA ILE A 411 -4.63 -5.27 17.35
C ILE A 411 -5.16 -4.57 18.60
N GLY A 412 -5.07 -5.23 19.76
CA GLY A 412 -5.36 -4.63 21.06
C GLY A 412 -4.07 -4.15 21.75
N GLY A 413 -4.06 -2.94 22.32
CA GLY A 413 -2.90 -2.38 23.01
C GLY A 413 -3.16 -2.18 24.50
N VAL A 414 -2.32 -2.75 25.38
CA VAL A 414 -2.31 -2.44 26.82
C VAL A 414 -1.04 -1.65 27.13
N SER A 415 -1.15 -0.54 27.87
CA SER A 415 0.00 0.22 28.37
C SER A 415 0.17 -0.01 29.86
N LEU A 416 1.38 -0.38 30.27
CA LEU A 416 1.78 -0.61 31.66
C LEU A 416 2.93 0.37 32.00
N ILE A 417 2.97 0.86 33.23
CA ILE A 417 4.08 1.65 33.80
C ILE A 417 4.64 0.86 34.96
#